data_AF-A0A7S1GI49-F1
#
_entry.id   AF-A0A7S1GI49-F1
#
_cell.length_a   1.000
_cell.length_b   1.000
_cell.length_c   1.000
_cell.angle_alpha   90.00
_cell.angle_beta   90.00
_cell.angle_gamma   90.00
#
_symmetry.space_group_name_H-M   'P 1'
#
loop_
_entity.id
_entity.type
_entity.pdbx_description
1 polymer ?
#
loop_
_entity_poly.entity_id
_entity_poly.type
_entity_poly.pdbx_seq_one_letter_code
_entity_poly.pdbx_strand_id
1 'polypeptide(L)'
;AKAGLDVKQMYDIVVGAAGNSWMFSDRGKRMIAEEEPPVMSAVNIFVKDLGIVHDEAKMLQSPIPIASAALQQFVSGQCLGMGKKDDSQVVQVYEKITGVKVGQKTSKEQQEGNEVGDLWKMEDGTEEEIMEVGAEPRHKVVINNEYVRALRVEFPSKDTTLAHRHAEDSIYFFLVEGGLEVVNHVKGFDPQCDCMEYGEVRYGTHKTDKPLVHKITNMTDKSMLCIDAEVLKRPPVTAAIPLVAKKHELFKTRDKCRVYKLTLAPGESVTVTYPFFSLTVVIKPGVIKKELKGGQGTGITWEEASKLGDVHWREPVTELTQTNIGDSEFVLYIAEWR
;
A
#
# COMPACT_ATOMS: atom_id res chain seq x y z
N ALA A 1 -9.53 -7.71 16.54
CA ALA A 1 -10.27 -8.75 17.29
C ALA A 1 -11.52 -8.20 17.98
N LYS A 2 -11.48 -7.65 19.21
CA LYS A 2 -12.72 -7.24 19.93
C LYS A 2 -13.55 -6.18 19.19
N ALA A 3 -12.91 -5.28 18.46
CA ALA A 3 -13.57 -4.31 17.59
C ALA A 3 -14.05 -4.88 16.24
N GLY A 4 -13.98 -6.20 16.02
CA GLY A 4 -14.33 -6.85 14.76
C GLY A 4 -13.30 -6.71 13.63
N LEU A 5 -12.17 -6.06 13.88
CA LEU A 5 -11.11 -5.85 12.87
C LEU A 5 -10.29 -7.11 12.60
N ASP A 6 -9.92 -7.31 11.33
CA ASP A 6 -8.90 -8.27 10.91
C ASP A 6 -7.56 -7.94 11.58
N VAL A 7 -7.11 -8.86 12.42
CA VAL A 7 -5.92 -8.70 13.24
C VAL A 7 -4.65 -8.69 12.38
N LYS A 8 -4.60 -9.49 11.32
CA LYS A 8 -3.44 -9.60 10.43
C LYS A 8 -3.30 -8.33 9.59
N GLN A 9 -4.40 -7.88 8.98
CA GLN A 9 -4.41 -6.63 8.24
C GLN A 9 -4.01 -5.45 9.14
N MET A 10 -4.55 -5.39 10.36
CA MET A 10 -4.18 -4.35 11.33
C MET A 10 -2.70 -4.40 11.70
N TYR A 11 -2.13 -5.59 11.88
CA TYR A 11 -0.70 -5.76 12.13
C TYR A 11 0.12 -5.21 10.95
N ASP A 12 -0.22 -5.58 9.72
CA ASP A 12 0.51 -5.15 8.52
C ASP A 12 0.45 -3.61 8.35
N ILE A 13 -0.71 -3.00 8.59
CA ILE A 13 -0.88 -1.53 8.58
C ILE A 13 0.01 -0.86 9.61
N VAL A 14 0.01 -1.34 10.86
CA VAL A 14 0.79 -0.71 11.94
C VAL A 14 2.30 -0.86 11.69
N VAL A 15 2.73 -2.02 11.17
CA VAL A 15 4.14 -2.26 10.79
C VAL A 15 4.60 -1.29 9.70
N GLY A 16 3.72 -0.97 8.73
CA GLY A 16 4.00 -0.02 7.66
C GLY A 16 3.83 1.46 8.03
N ALA A 17 3.34 1.78 9.23
CA ALA A 17 3.02 3.14 9.65
C ALA A 17 4.05 3.72 10.63
N ALA A 18 3.96 5.03 10.89
CA ALA A 18 4.81 5.75 11.85
C ALA A 18 4.70 5.26 13.31
N GLY A 19 3.69 4.43 13.62
CA GLY A 19 3.48 3.83 14.94
C GLY A 19 4.25 2.53 15.21
N ASN A 20 5.09 2.06 14.27
CA ASN A 20 5.82 0.81 14.42
C ASN A 20 6.97 0.88 15.44
N SER A 21 7.36 -0.28 15.99
CA SER A 21 8.62 -0.49 16.69
C SER A 21 9.16 -1.88 16.40
N TRP A 22 10.47 -2.08 16.59
CA TRP A 22 11.07 -3.41 16.44
C TRP A 22 10.37 -4.46 17.31
N MET A 23 10.08 -4.11 18.57
CA MET A 23 9.38 -4.99 19.50
C MET A 23 7.97 -5.36 19.02
N PHE A 24 7.21 -4.39 18.49
CA PHE A 24 5.88 -4.63 17.96
C PHE A 24 5.91 -5.52 16.71
N SER A 25 6.81 -5.23 15.75
CA SER A 25 6.95 -6.06 14.55
C SER A 25 7.29 -7.52 14.90
N ASP A 26 8.22 -7.72 15.84
CA ASP A 26 8.70 -9.05 16.19
C ASP A 26 7.70 -9.83 17.08
N ARG A 27 7.19 -9.21 18.14
CA ARG A 27 6.25 -9.87 19.09
C ARG A 27 4.83 -9.90 18.54
N GLY A 28 4.40 -8.86 17.85
CA GLY A 28 3.06 -8.77 17.23
C GLY A 28 2.82 -9.91 16.25
N LYS A 29 3.79 -10.24 15.39
CA LYS A 29 3.70 -11.39 14.48
C LYS A 29 3.43 -12.71 15.21
N ARG A 30 4.04 -12.91 16.38
CA ARG A 30 3.92 -14.13 17.19
C ARG A 30 2.69 -14.11 18.10
N MET A 31 2.21 -12.92 18.48
CA MET A 31 0.94 -12.74 19.19
C MET A 31 -0.27 -13.13 18.34
N ILE A 32 -0.19 -12.97 17.01
CA ILE A 32 -1.31 -13.18 16.09
C ILE A 32 -1.20 -14.49 15.29
N ALA A 33 -0.13 -15.26 15.52
CA ALA A 33 0.09 -16.54 14.84
C ALA A 33 -0.91 -17.59 15.32
N GLU A 34 -1.36 -18.47 14.42
CA GLU A 34 -2.29 -19.56 14.74
C GLU A 34 -1.59 -20.72 15.48
N GLU A 35 -0.29 -20.91 15.23
CA GLU A 35 0.55 -21.91 15.90
C GLU A 35 1.25 -21.32 17.13
N GLU A 36 1.48 -22.16 18.15
CA GLU A 36 2.24 -21.74 19.33
C GLU A 36 3.70 -21.42 18.94
N PRO A 37 4.18 -20.18 19.16
CA PRO A 37 5.49 -19.77 18.67
C PRO A 37 6.62 -20.43 19.48
N PRO A 38 7.81 -20.61 18.87
CA PRO A 38 8.98 -21.02 19.62
C PRO A 38 9.30 -19.98 20.70
N VAL A 39 9.76 -20.44 21.86
CA VAL A 39 10.14 -19.59 22.99
C VAL A 39 11.45 -18.88 22.67
N MET A 40 11.35 -17.61 22.27
CA MET A 40 12.51 -16.74 22.05
C MET A 40 12.90 -16.00 23.33
N SER A 41 11.90 -15.62 24.12
CA SER A 41 12.06 -15.08 25.49
C SER A 41 10.89 -15.54 26.33
N ALA A 42 11.09 -15.91 27.58
CA ALA A 42 10.02 -16.43 28.42
C ALA A 42 9.26 -15.31 29.15
N VAL A 43 7.95 -15.49 29.39
CA VAL A 43 7.15 -14.60 30.25
C VAL A 43 7.82 -14.33 31.60
N ASN A 44 8.43 -15.35 32.21
CA ASN A 44 9.14 -15.19 33.49
C ASN A 44 10.35 -14.25 33.42
N ILE A 45 10.99 -14.08 32.25
CA ILE A 45 12.08 -13.12 32.08
C ILE A 45 11.52 -11.70 32.26
N PHE A 46 10.39 -11.39 31.64
CA PHE A 46 9.74 -10.09 31.79
C PHE A 46 9.20 -9.84 33.21
N VAL A 47 8.64 -10.85 33.88
CA VAL A 47 8.23 -10.72 35.29
C VAL A 47 9.44 -10.35 36.17
N LYS A 48 10.58 -11.02 35.96
CA LYS A 48 11.82 -10.75 36.71
C LYS A 48 12.38 -9.36 36.39
N ASP A 49 12.58 -9.04 35.11
CA ASP A 49 13.24 -7.78 34.71
C ASP A 49 12.37 -6.55 35.02
N LEU A 50 11.06 -6.60 34.76
CA LEU A 50 10.15 -5.52 35.16
C LEU A 50 10.00 -5.42 36.68
N GLY A 51 10.14 -6.53 37.42
CA GLY A 51 10.19 -6.53 38.88
C GLY A 51 11.39 -5.72 39.40
N ILE A 52 12.58 -5.96 38.85
CA ILE A 52 13.80 -5.19 39.20
C ILE A 52 13.60 -3.69 38.91
N VAL A 53 13.07 -3.36 37.73
CA VAL A 53 12.78 -1.95 37.36
C VAL A 53 11.77 -1.33 38.33
N HIS A 54 10.75 -2.08 38.73
CA HIS A 54 9.72 -1.61 39.64
C HIS A 54 10.25 -1.36 41.06
N ASP A 55 11.10 -2.26 41.57
CA ASP A 55 11.74 -2.13 42.87
C ASP A 55 12.69 -0.91 42.90
N GLU A 56 13.49 -0.71 41.85
CA GLU A 56 14.37 0.47 41.72
C GLU A 56 13.56 1.76 41.65
N ALA A 57 12.53 1.82 40.81
CA ALA A 57 11.67 3.00 40.69
C ALA A 57 10.99 3.35 42.02
N LYS A 58 10.58 2.34 42.79
CA LYS A 58 10.02 2.53 44.13
C LYS A 58 11.04 3.12 45.10
N MET A 59 12.28 2.62 45.10
CA MET A 59 13.37 3.18 45.93
C MET A 59 13.65 4.65 45.59
N LEU A 60 13.62 4.99 44.31
CA LEU A 60 13.84 6.35 43.81
C LEU A 60 12.59 7.26 43.90
N GLN A 61 11.44 6.73 44.35
CA GLN A 61 10.14 7.41 44.34
C GLN A 61 9.76 7.97 42.96
N SER A 62 10.16 7.26 41.89
CA SER A 62 9.98 7.68 40.50
C SER A 62 8.75 7.01 39.87
N PRO A 63 7.87 7.77 39.18
CA PRO A 63 6.68 7.20 38.55
C PRO A 63 7.02 6.45 37.26
N ILE A 64 6.58 5.19 37.17
CA ILE A 64 6.76 4.31 35.99
C ILE A 64 5.43 3.67 35.53
N PRO A 65 4.43 4.48 35.13
CA PRO A 65 3.07 3.99 34.89
C PRO A 65 2.98 2.91 33.81
N ILE A 66 3.72 3.05 32.70
CA ILE A 66 3.69 2.07 31.61
C ILE A 66 4.36 0.75 32.01
N ALA A 67 5.52 0.80 32.67
CA ALA A 67 6.21 -0.41 33.13
C ALA A 67 5.41 -1.14 34.22
N SER A 68 4.73 -0.40 35.09
CA SER A 68 3.85 -0.98 36.12
C SER A 68 2.65 -1.69 35.50
N ALA A 69 2.00 -1.06 34.50
CA ALA A 69 0.91 -1.68 33.76
C ALA A 69 1.39 -2.95 33.02
N ALA A 70 2.56 -2.90 32.38
CA ALA A 70 3.14 -4.05 31.70
C ALA A 70 3.43 -5.20 32.68
N LEU A 71 4.06 -4.91 33.83
CA LEU A 71 4.38 -5.90 34.87
C LEU A 71 3.12 -6.64 35.33
N GLN A 72 2.01 -5.93 35.54
CA GLN A 72 0.75 -6.54 35.94
C GLN A 72 0.23 -7.56 34.92
N GLN A 73 0.40 -7.30 33.62
CA GLN A 73 0.00 -8.24 32.58
C GLN A 73 0.92 -9.47 32.56
N PHE A 74 2.23 -9.29 32.69
CA PHE A 74 3.16 -10.41 32.75
C PHE A 74 2.99 -11.26 34.01
N VAL A 75 2.73 -10.66 35.17
CA VAL A 75 2.38 -11.38 36.41
C VAL A 75 1.09 -12.16 36.23
N SER A 76 0.06 -11.54 35.63
CA SER A 76 -1.18 -12.24 35.30
C SER A 76 -0.92 -13.43 34.36
N GLY A 77 -0.04 -13.25 33.37
CA GLY A 77 0.37 -14.31 32.46
C GLY A 77 1.08 -15.47 33.16
N GLN A 78 1.97 -15.15 34.10
CA GLN A 78 2.62 -16.15 34.95
C GLN A 78 1.60 -16.93 35.80
N CYS A 79 0.62 -16.26 36.40
CA CYS A 79 -0.46 -16.89 37.17
C CYS A 79 -1.35 -17.81 36.31
N LEU A 80 -1.45 -17.54 35.01
CA LEU A 80 -2.13 -18.41 34.05
C LEU A 80 -1.28 -19.62 33.60
N GLY A 81 -0.13 -19.86 34.21
CA GLY A 81 0.76 -20.98 33.89
C GLY A 81 1.66 -20.72 32.68
N MET A 82 1.73 -19.49 32.17
CA MET A 82 2.49 -19.16 30.95
C MET A 82 3.96 -18.83 31.22
N GLY A 83 4.45 -18.99 32.45
CA GLY A 83 5.79 -18.52 32.84
C GLY A 83 6.95 -19.01 31.96
N LYS A 84 6.85 -20.23 31.41
CA LYS A 84 7.84 -20.82 30.48
C LYS A 84 7.51 -20.61 28.99
N LYS A 85 6.32 -20.09 28.69
CA LYS A 85 5.90 -19.78 27.32
C LYS A 85 6.59 -18.50 26.87
N ASP A 86 6.55 -18.31 25.57
CA ASP A 86 7.08 -17.12 24.92
C ASP A 86 6.42 -15.82 25.44
N ASP A 87 7.19 -14.74 25.52
CA ASP A 87 6.78 -13.42 26.01
C ASP A 87 5.57 -12.85 25.24
N SER A 88 5.46 -13.16 23.94
CA SER A 88 4.31 -12.79 23.10
C SER A 88 3.00 -13.37 23.61
N GLN A 89 3.04 -14.49 24.33
CA GLN A 89 1.84 -15.17 24.84
C GLN A 89 1.15 -14.41 25.98
N VAL A 90 1.73 -13.31 26.47
CA VAL A 90 1.05 -12.36 27.35
C VAL A 90 -0.25 -11.83 26.74
N VAL A 91 -0.39 -11.85 25.41
CA VAL A 91 -1.66 -11.52 24.71
C VAL A 91 -2.85 -12.33 25.24
N GLN A 92 -2.63 -13.59 25.64
CA GLN A 92 -3.69 -14.47 26.15
C GLN A 92 -4.29 -13.98 27.47
N VAL A 93 -3.59 -13.13 28.23
CA VAL A 93 -4.14 -12.45 29.41
C VAL A 93 -5.33 -11.59 28.99
N TYR A 94 -5.15 -10.79 27.94
CA TYR A 94 -6.21 -9.95 27.38
C TYR A 94 -7.32 -10.78 26.76
N GLU A 95 -7.00 -11.88 26.07
CA GLU A 95 -8.02 -12.78 25.53
C GLU A 95 -8.92 -13.35 26.63
N LYS A 96 -8.35 -13.79 27.76
CA LYS A 96 -9.12 -14.30 28.89
C LYS A 96 -9.98 -13.22 29.54
N ILE A 97 -9.45 -12.01 29.71
CA ILE A 97 -10.22 -10.90 30.30
C ILE A 97 -11.37 -10.48 29.38
N THR A 98 -11.14 -10.47 28.07
CA THR A 98 -12.09 -9.93 27.10
C THR A 98 -13.03 -10.98 26.49
N GLY A 99 -12.71 -12.27 26.62
CA GLY A 99 -13.41 -13.38 25.98
C GLY A 99 -13.17 -13.48 24.47
N VAL A 100 -12.23 -12.72 23.90
CA VAL A 100 -12.00 -12.66 22.45
C VAL A 100 -10.57 -13.09 22.13
N LYS A 101 -10.41 -14.09 21.26
CA LYS A 101 -9.09 -14.54 20.81
C LYS A 101 -8.52 -13.67 19.69
N VAL A 102 -7.22 -13.43 19.74
CA VAL A 102 -6.40 -12.76 18.75
C VAL A 102 -5.84 -13.85 17.84
N GLY A 103 -6.59 -14.23 16.81
CA GLY A 103 -6.22 -15.31 15.88
C GLY A 103 -7.40 -16.17 15.44
N GLN A 104 -8.53 -16.12 16.14
CA GLN A 104 -9.79 -16.57 15.55
C GLN A 104 -10.21 -15.52 14.52
N LYS A 105 -10.23 -15.90 13.23
CA LYS A 105 -11.13 -15.25 12.27
C LYS A 105 -12.49 -15.23 12.97
N THR A 106 -13.02 -14.04 13.29
CA THR A 106 -14.43 -13.94 13.64
C THR A 106 -15.18 -14.50 12.45
N SER A 107 -15.63 -15.75 12.58
CA SER A 107 -16.55 -16.36 11.64
C SER A 107 -17.85 -15.57 11.75
N LYS A 108 -17.91 -14.44 11.05
CA LYS A 108 -19.16 -14.12 10.39
C LYS A 108 -19.47 -15.36 9.55
N GLU A 109 -20.68 -15.89 9.65
CA GLU A 109 -21.16 -16.80 8.62
C GLU A 109 -20.83 -16.14 7.29
N GLN A 110 -20.01 -16.80 6.48
CA GLN A 110 -19.58 -16.28 5.20
C GLN A 110 -20.83 -16.16 4.34
N GLN A 111 -21.32 -14.94 4.23
CA GLN A 111 -22.50 -14.60 3.45
C GLN A 111 -22.06 -14.24 2.03
N GLU A 112 -22.93 -14.46 1.05
CA GLU A 112 -22.71 -13.87 -0.26
C GLU A 112 -22.98 -12.36 -0.20
N GLY A 113 -22.12 -11.57 -0.84
CA GLY A 113 -22.24 -10.12 -0.84
C GLY A 113 -21.14 -9.43 -1.64
N ASN A 114 -20.96 -8.12 -1.40
CA ASN A 114 -20.04 -7.24 -2.13
C ASN A 114 -18.99 -6.60 -1.21
N GLU A 115 -18.95 -6.98 0.07
CA GLU A 115 -17.99 -6.44 1.03
C GLU A 115 -16.78 -7.38 1.20
N VAL A 116 -15.69 -6.82 1.72
CA VAL A 116 -14.51 -7.62 2.08
C VAL A 116 -14.90 -8.67 3.12
N GLY A 117 -14.55 -9.94 2.83
CA GLY A 117 -14.89 -11.11 3.62
C GLY A 117 -16.21 -11.79 3.23
N ASP A 118 -17.04 -11.18 2.38
CA ASP A 118 -18.18 -11.85 1.77
C ASP A 118 -17.71 -12.86 0.70
N LEU A 119 -18.55 -13.83 0.36
CA LEU A 119 -18.29 -14.80 -0.71
C LEU A 119 -18.82 -14.30 -2.05
N TRP A 120 -18.01 -14.53 -3.09
CA TRP A 120 -18.48 -14.56 -4.47
C TRP A 120 -18.70 -15.99 -4.91
N LYS A 121 -19.97 -16.34 -5.13
CA LYS A 121 -20.39 -17.61 -5.73
C LYS A 121 -20.40 -17.51 -7.25
N MET A 122 -19.66 -18.40 -7.91
CA MET A 122 -19.61 -18.50 -9.36
C MET A 122 -20.70 -19.43 -9.89
N GLU A 123 -21.00 -19.34 -11.19
CA GLU A 123 -22.02 -20.17 -11.83
C GLU A 123 -21.70 -21.67 -11.77
N ASP A 124 -20.42 -22.02 -11.73
CA ASP A 124 -19.94 -23.41 -11.59
C ASP A 124 -20.05 -23.93 -10.14
N GLY A 125 -20.55 -23.12 -9.21
CA GLY A 125 -20.72 -23.44 -7.80
C GLY A 125 -19.46 -23.25 -6.96
N THR A 126 -18.34 -22.79 -7.54
CA THR A 126 -17.16 -22.43 -6.76
C THR A 126 -17.40 -21.13 -5.98
N GLU A 127 -16.78 -21.03 -4.81
CA GLU A 127 -16.89 -19.87 -3.93
C GLU A 127 -15.51 -19.28 -3.67
N GLU A 128 -15.42 -17.95 -3.70
CA GLU A 128 -14.19 -17.22 -3.47
C GLU A 128 -14.43 -16.08 -2.50
N GLU A 129 -13.58 -15.93 -1.48
CA GLU A 129 -13.67 -14.82 -0.52
C GLU A 129 -13.22 -13.51 -1.18
N ILE A 130 -14.05 -12.47 -1.09
CA ILE A 130 -13.73 -11.15 -1.60
C ILE A 130 -12.72 -10.50 -0.67
N MET A 131 -11.57 -10.09 -1.21
CA MET A 131 -10.57 -9.34 -0.47
C MET A 131 -10.53 -7.87 -0.88
N GLU A 132 -9.91 -7.03 -0.06
CA GLU A 132 -9.56 -5.67 -0.49
C GLU A 132 -8.45 -5.74 -1.56
N VAL A 133 -8.47 -4.86 -2.56
CA VAL A 133 -7.49 -4.86 -3.66
C VAL A 133 -6.04 -4.96 -3.18
N GLY A 134 -5.68 -4.24 -2.12
CA GLY A 134 -4.32 -4.25 -1.56
C GLY A 134 -3.88 -5.55 -0.89
N ALA A 135 -4.81 -6.48 -0.65
CA ALA A 135 -4.51 -7.82 -0.13
C ALA A 135 -4.41 -8.88 -1.24
N GLU A 136 -4.80 -8.55 -2.49
CA GLU A 136 -4.71 -9.49 -3.60
C GLU A 136 -3.24 -9.73 -3.99
N PRO A 137 -2.75 -10.99 -4.09
CA PRO A 137 -1.32 -11.28 -4.22
C PRO A 137 -0.60 -10.69 -5.44
N ARG A 138 -1.34 -10.39 -6.52
CA ARG A 138 -0.80 -9.79 -7.76
C ARG A 138 -0.78 -8.26 -7.66
N HIS A 139 -1.53 -7.66 -6.73
CA HIS A 139 -1.59 -6.22 -6.45
C HIS A 139 -0.58 -5.83 -5.36
N LYS A 140 0.68 -5.67 -5.73
CA LYS A 140 1.74 -5.33 -4.79
C LYS A 140 1.72 -3.85 -4.46
N VAL A 141 1.43 -3.50 -3.20
CA VAL A 141 1.54 -2.11 -2.73
C VAL A 141 3.00 -1.66 -2.82
N VAL A 142 3.27 -0.66 -3.67
CA VAL A 142 4.61 -0.08 -3.88
C VAL A 142 4.77 1.31 -3.24
N ILE A 143 3.66 2.03 -3.03
CA ILE A 143 3.62 3.27 -2.27
C ILE A 143 2.39 3.24 -1.37
N ASN A 144 2.55 3.66 -0.13
CA ASN A 144 1.45 3.85 0.80
C ASN A 144 1.76 5.06 1.70
N ASN A 145 1.03 6.16 1.53
CA ASN A 145 1.14 7.34 2.38
C ASN A 145 -0.25 7.96 2.62
N GLU A 146 -0.30 9.16 3.20
CA GLU A 146 -1.56 9.82 3.55
C GLU A 146 -2.45 10.17 2.33
N TYR A 147 -1.87 10.34 1.14
CA TYR A 147 -2.55 10.87 -0.05
C TYR A 147 -2.79 9.82 -1.13
N VAL A 148 -1.90 8.84 -1.26
CA VAL A 148 -1.92 7.82 -2.30
C VAL A 148 -1.53 6.45 -1.77
N ARG A 149 -2.23 5.43 -2.26
CA ARG A 149 -1.78 4.04 -2.24
C ARG A 149 -1.62 3.60 -3.69
N ALA A 150 -0.39 3.28 -4.09
CA ALA A 150 -0.09 2.81 -5.45
C ALA A 150 0.24 1.32 -5.40
N LEU A 151 -0.42 0.55 -6.25
CA LEU A 151 -0.27 -0.88 -6.39
C LEU A 151 0.30 -1.17 -7.78
N ARG A 152 1.36 -1.97 -7.81
CA ARG A 152 1.91 -2.54 -9.02
C ARG A 152 1.26 -3.90 -9.24
N VAL A 153 0.48 -3.99 -10.30
CA VAL A 153 -0.32 -5.16 -10.65
C VAL A 153 0.38 -5.92 -11.76
N GLU A 154 0.83 -7.13 -11.46
CA GLU A 154 1.53 -7.98 -12.43
C GLU A 154 1.08 -9.44 -12.33
N PHE A 155 0.72 -10.00 -13.49
CA PHE A 155 0.41 -11.43 -13.61
C PHE A 155 0.50 -11.91 -15.06
N PRO A 156 0.78 -13.21 -15.28
CA PRO A 156 1.05 -13.73 -16.62
C PRO A 156 -0.19 -13.76 -17.51
N SER A 157 0.04 -14.02 -18.80
CA SER A 157 -1.00 -14.34 -19.78
C SER A 157 -1.89 -15.49 -19.28
N LYS A 158 -3.19 -15.40 -19.57
CA LYS A 158 -4.26 -16.38 -19.24
C LYS A 158 -4.52 -16.60 -17.76
N ASP A 159 -3.82 -15.90 -16.88
CA ASP A 159 -4.10 -15.92 -15.44
C ASP A 159 -5.24 -14.96 -15.08
N THR A 160 -5.89 -15.23 -13.95
CA THR A 160 -7.01 -14.44 -13.43
C THR A 160 -6.72 -14.03 -11.99
N THR A 161 -6.97 -12.76 -11.66
CA THR A 161 -6.83 -12.28 -10.28
C THR A 161 -7.84 -12.96 -9.35
N LEU A 162 -7.58 -12.93 -8.04
CA LEU A 162 -8.62 -13.31 -7.09
C LEU A 162 -9.76 -12.28 -7.06
N ALA A 163 -10.91 -12.67 -6.53
CA ALA A 163 -12.03 -11.78 -6.28
C ALA A 163 -11.60 -10.66 -5.32
N HIS A 164 -11.63 -9.41 -5.80
CA HIS A 164 -11.22 -8.28 -4.97
C HIS A 164 -12.10 -7.06 -5.18
N ARG A 165 -12.05 -6.17 -4.19
CA ARG A 165 -12.83 -4.94 -4.10
C ARG A 165 -11.93 -3.72 -4.17
N HIS A 166 -12.28 -2.77 -5.03
CA HIS A 166 -11.77 -1.41 -5.02
C HIS A 166 -12.75 -0.51 -4.26
N ALA A 167 -12.26 0.15 -3.21
CA ALA A 167 -13.06 1.02 -2.34
C ALA A 167 -12.79 2.52 -2.57
N GLU A 168 -11.63 2.83 -3.13
CA GLU A 168 -11.13 4.20 -3.34
C GLU A 168 -11.19 4.54 -4.83
N ASP A 169 -11.40 5.82 -5.16
CA ASP A 169 -11.28 6.23 -6.56
C ASP A 169 -9.83 6.01 -7.03
N SER A 170 -9.64 5.49 -8.23
CA SER A 170 -8.32 5.09 -8.73
C SER A 170 -7.99 5.70 -10.09
N ILE A 171 -6.70 5.90 -10.32
CA ILE A 171 -6.12 6.13 -11.64
C ILE A 171 -5.37 4.87 -12.04
N TYR A 172 -5.71 4.33 -13.21
CA TYR A 172 -5.07 3.16 -13.78
C TYR A 172 -4.14 3.56 -14.92
N PHE A 173 -2.91 3.04 -14.90
CA PHE A 173 -1.92 3.20 -15.96
C PHE A 173 -1.61 1.83 -16.56
N PHE A 174 -1.99 1.60 -17.80
CA PHE A 174 -1.80 0.31 -18.47
C PHE A 174 -0.50 0.30 -19.26
N LEU A 175 0.41 -0.63 -18.94
CA LEU A 175 1.80 -0.62 -19.39
C LEU A 175 2.19 -1.87 -20.18
N VAL A 176 1.22 -2.54 -20.81
CA VAL A 176 1.46 -3.71 -21.65
C VAL A 176 1.76 -3.26 -23.08
N GLU A 177 3.00 -3.44 -23.53
CA GLU A 177 3.40 -3.07 -24.88
C GLU A 177 2.58 -3.82 -25.93
N GLY A 178 2.01 -3.09 -26.89
CA GLY A 178 1.09 -3.65 -27.90
C GLY A 178 -0.38 -3.68 -27.47
N GLY A 179 -0.68 -3.24 -26.24
CA GLY A 179 -2.03 -3.19 -25.70
C GLY A 179 -2.33 -4.35 -24.75
N LEU A 180 -3.41 -4.19 -24.00
CA LEU A 180 -3.92 -5.14 -23.01
C LEU A 180 -5.36 -5.51 -23.38
N GLU A 181 -5.62 -6.78 -23.61
CA GLU A 181 -6.95 -7.38 -23.73
C GLU A 181 -7.25 -8.16 -22.45
N VAL A 182 -8.42 -7.94 -21.88
CA VAL A 182 -8.87 -8.61 -20.67
C VAL A 182 -10.33 -9.05 -20.78
N VAL A 183 -10.69 -10.03 -19.96
CA VAL A 183 -12.08 -10.25 -19.57
C VAL A 183 -12.23 -9.73 -18.14
N ASN A 184 -13.10 -8.75 -17.96
CA ASN A 184 -13.46 -8.20 -16.66
C ASN A 184 -14.74 -8.89 -16.16
N HIS A 185 -14.59 -9.67 -15.10
CA HIS A 185 -15.69 -10.34 -14.42
C HIS A 185 -16.14 -9.39 -13.31
N VAL A 186 -17.23 -8.67 -13.50
CA VAL A 186 -17.77 -7.76 -12.47
C VAL A 186 -18.90 -8.48 -11.75
N LYS A 187 -18.86 -8.54 -10.42
CA LYS A 187 -19.88 -9.28 -9.67
C LYS A 187 -21.28 -8.74 -9.97
N GLY A 188 -22.20 -9.63 -10.31
CA GLY A 188 -23.59 -9.31 -10.67
C GLY A 188 -23.81 -8.91 -12.13
N PHE A 189 -22.78 -9.02 -12.98
CA PHE A 189 -22.87 -8.76 -14.41
C PHE A 189 -22.21 -9.88 -15.19
N ASP A 190 -22.65 -10.09 -16.44
CA ASP A 190 -21.98 -11.00 -17.36
C ASP A 190 -20.54 -10.53 -17.62
N PRO A 191 -19.56 -11.44 -17.76
CA PRO A 191 -18.18 -11.07 -18.07
C PRO A 191 -18.09 -10.24 -19.35
N GLN A 192 -17.33 -9.14 -19.29
CA GLN A 192 -17.16 -8.23 -20.42
C GLN A 192 -15.72 -8.23 -20.90
N CYS A 193 -15.54 -8.30 -22.22
CA CYS A 193 -14.24 -8.06 -22.82
C CYS A 193 -13.93 -6.56 -22.78
N ASP A 194 -12.68 -6.22 -22.47
CA ASP A 194 -12.18 -4.86 -22.47
C ASP A 194 -10.77 -4.83 -23.06
N CYS A 195 -10.40 -3.70 -23.65
CA CYS A 195 -9.10 -3.51 -24.26
C CYS A 195 -8.53 -2.13 -23.90
N MET A 196 -7.24 -2.07 -23.63
CA MET A 196 -6.51 -0.87 -23.26
C MET A 196 -5.28 -0.71 -24.13
N GLU A 197 -5.00 0.52 -24.55
CA GLU A 197 -3.76 0.84 -25.29
C GLU A 197 -2.56 0.94 -24.34
N TYR A 198 -1.36 0.74 -24.88
CA TYR A 198 -0.13 0.96 -24.12
C TYR A 198 -0.01 2.45 -23.71
N GLY A 199 0.18 2.70 -22.42
CA GLY A 199 0.21 4.04 -21.85
C GLY A 199 -1.17 4.68 -21.71
N GLU A 200 -2.26 3.93 -21.88
CA GLU A 200 -3.60 4.43 -21.60
C GLU A 200 -3.78 4.72 -20.11
N VAL A 201 -4.50 5.81 -19.82
CA VAL A 201 -4.89 6.20 -18.46
C VAL A 201 -6.41 6.17 -18.33
N ARG A 202 -6.91 5.45 -17.32
CA ARG A 202 -8.34 5.39 -16.96
C ARG A 202 -8.57 5.85 -15.53
N TYR A 203 -9.79 6.30 -15.25
CA TYR A 203 -10.25 6.70 -13.92
C TYR A 203 -11.37 5.77 -13.48
N GLY A 204 -11.21 5.15 -12.31
CA GLY A 204 -12.27 4.43 -11.62
C GLY A 204 -12.87 5.28 -10.51
N THR A 205 -14.19 5.42 -10.47
CA THR A 205 -14.91 6.20 -9.45
C THR A 205 -15.48 5.28 -8.36
N HIS A 206 -14.63 4.47 -7.75
CA HIS A 206 -15.09 3.39 -6.87
C HIS A 206 -15.56 3.86 -5.49
N LYS A 207 -15.13 5.05 -5.06
CA LYS A 207 -15.63 5.70 -3.85
C LYS A 207 -16.73 6.70 -4.14
N THR A 208 -16.58 7.44 -5.24
CA THR A 208 -17.50 8.51 -5.60
C THR A 208 -18.82 7.98 -6.17
N ASP A 209 -18.81 6.84 -6.85
CA ASP A 209 -20.02 6.19 -7.37
C ASP A 209 -20.38 4.95 -6.55
N LYS A 210 -19.66 3.84 -6.76
CA LYS A 210 -19.85 2.60 -6.00
C LYS A 210 -18.59 1.73 -6.04
N PRO A 211 -18.31 0.93 -5.00
CA PRO A 211 -17.19 0.00 -4.99
C PRO A 211 -17.24 -0.96 -6.17
N LEU A 212 -16.08 -1.25 -6.75
CA LEU A 212 -15.95 -2.24 -7.81
C LEU A 212 -15.50 -3.56 -7.20
N VAL A 213 -16.32 -4.59 -7.31
CA VAL A 213 -15.97 -5.97 -6.95
C VAL A 213 -15.81 -6.77 -8.23
N HIS A 214 -14.59 -7.24 -8.51
CA HIS A 214 -14.31 -7.89 -9.77
C HIS A 214 -13.12 -8.85 -9.76
N LYS A 215 -12.96 -9.53 -10.88
CA LYS A 215 -11.77 -10.30 -11.27
C LYS A 215 -11.39 -9.91 -12.68
N ILE A 216 -10.11 -9.95 -12.98
CA ILE A 216 -9.61 -9.66 -14.34
C ILE A 216 -8.85 -10.88 -14.83
N THR A 217 -9.22 -11.38 -16.00
CA THR A 217 -8.46 -12.39 -16.76
C THR A 217 -7.64 -11.69 -17.83
N ASN A 218 -6.34 -11.92 -17.86
CA ASN A 218 -5.46 -11.39 -18.90
C ASN A 218 -5.55 -12.25 -20.16
N MET A 219 -6.06 -11.68 -21.25
CA MET A 219 -6.24 -12.40 -22.52
C MET A 219 -5.10 -12.20 -23.50
N THR A 220 -4.22 -11.21 -23.29
CA THR A 220 -3.02 -11.01 -24.12
C THR A 220 -2.03 -12.15 -23.98
N ASP A 221 -1.07 -12.22 -24.89
CA ASP A 221 0.07 -13.15 -24.87
C ASP A 221 1.23 -12.67 -23.97
N LYS A 222 1.14 -11.47 -23.40
CA LYS A 222 2.13 -10.87 -22.50
C LYS A 222 1.66 -10.85 -21.06
N SER A 223 2.60 -10.68 -20.13
CA SER A 223 2.24 -10.40 -18.74
C SER A 223 1.57 -9.04 -18.64
N MET A 224 0.49 -8.96 -17.86
CA MET A 224 -0.13 -7.69 -17.51
C MET A 224 0.82 -6.89 -16.63
N LEU A 225 0.93 -5.60 -16.91
CA LEU A 225 1.49 -4.62 -16.01
C LEU A 225 0.56 -3.41 -15.96
N CYS A 226 0.04 -3.13 -14.77
CA CYS A 226 -0.77 -1.95 -14.49
C CYS A 226 -0.30 -1.29 -13.21
N ILE A 227 -0.28 0.04 -13.18
CA ILE A 227 -0.21 0.79 -11.92
C ILE A 227 -1.62 1.23 -11.57
N ASP A 228 -2.14 0.73 -10.46
CA ASP A 228 -3.37 1.21 -9.84
C ASP A 228 -2.99 2.20 -8.74
N ALA A 229 -3.44 3.45 -8.86
CA ALA A 229 -3.14 4.49 -7.91
C ALA A 229 -4.41 5.06 -7.30
N GLU A 230 -4.68 4.65 -6.06
CA GLU A 230 -5.84 5.08 -5.28
C GLU A 230 -5.67 6.49 -4.74
N VAL A 231 -6.72 7.29 -4.88
CA VAL A 231 -6.80 8.69 -4.46
C VAL A 231 -7.40 8.75 -3.06
N LEU A 232 -6.55 8.67 -2.04
CA LEU A 232 -6.98 8.60 -0.64
C LEU A 232 -7.41 9.97 -0.09
N LYS A 233 -6.58 10.99 -0.34
CA LYS A 233 -6.78 12.34 0.19
C LYS A 233 -6.15 13.40 -0.70
N ARG A 234 -6.79 14.57 -0.74
CA ARG A 234 -6.25 15.77 -1.37
C ARG A 234 -4.98 16.26 -0.64
N PRO A 235 -3.85 16.47 -1.33
CA PRO A 235 -2.64 17.05 -0.75
C PRO A 235 -2.81 18.52 -0.36
N PRO A 236 -1.97 19.05 0.55
CA PRO A 236 -2.08 20.42 1.04
C PRO A 236 -1.77 21.48 -0.02
N VAL A 237 -0.98 21.13 -1.05
CA VAL A 237 -0.60 22.02 -2.15
C VAL A 237 -1.03 21.41 -3.48
N THR A 238 -1.88 22.14 -4.20
CA THR A 238 -2.46 21.74 -5.51
C THR A 238 -2.41 22.94 -6.45
N ALA A 239 -2.34 22.73 -7.77
CA ALA A 239 -2.39 23.84 -8.71
C ALA A 239 -3.81 24.17 -9.15
N ALA A 240 -4.12 25.47 -9.17
CA ALA A 240 -5.40 25.97 -9.67
C ALA A 240 -5.56 25.71 -11.17
N ILE A 241 -4.51 26.01 -11.94
CA ILE A 241 -4.46 25.85 -13.40
C ILE A 241 -3.55 24.68 -13.79
N PRO A 242 -3.77 24.06 -14.97
CA PRO A 242 -2.88 23.01 -15.45
C PRO A 242 -1.44 23.51 -15.64
N LEU A 243 -0.47 22.62 -15.45
CA LEU A 243 0.94 22.91 -15.74
C LEU A 243 1.12 23.27 -17.22
N VAL A 244 1.78 24.40 -17.47
CA VAL A 244 2.23 24.80 -18.80
C VAL A 244 3.76 24.84 -18.78
N ALA A 245 4.39 23.83 -19.36
CA ALA A 245 5.84 23.69 -19.41
C ALA A 245 6.28 23.11 -20.76
N LYS A 246 7.50 23.44 -21.20
CA LYS A 246 8.09 22.82 -22.40
C LYS A 246 8.20 21.31 -22.20
N LYS A 247 8.09 20.54 -23.29
CA LYS A 247 8.18 19.06 -23.28
C LYS A 247 7.11 18.34 -22.43
N HIS A 248 6.11 19.08 -21.94
CA HIS A 248 4.98 18.55 -21.20
C HIS A 248 3.69 18.72 -22.00
N GLU A 249 2.85 17.71 -21.96
CA GLU A 249 1.50 17.71 -22.51
C GLU A 249 0.50 17.40 -21.39
N LEU A 250 -0.62 18.13 -21.31
CA LEU A 250 -1.74 17.72 -20.46
C LEU A 250 -2.44 16.53 -21.14
N PHE A 251 -2.08 15.33 -20.71
CA PHE A 251 -2.49 14.09 -21.33
C PHE A 251 -3.91 13.69 -20.92
N LYS A 252 -4.28 13.87 -19.65
CA LYS A 252 -5.65 13.58 -19.20
C LYS A 252 -6.07 14.40 -17.98
N THR A 253 -7.38 14.63 -17.84
CA THR A 253 -7.95 15.37 -16.72
C THR A 253 -9.21 14.69 -16.19
N ARG A 254 -9.34 14.62 -14.88
CA ARG A 254 -10.56 14.30 -14.13
C ARG A 254 -10.64 15.23 -12.92
N ASP A 255 -11.79 15.28 -12.26
CA ASP A 255 -12.07 16.24 -11.18
C ASP A 255 -10.94 16.32 -10.13
N LYS A 256 -10.53 15.17 -9.59
CA LYS A 256 -9.51 15.05 -8.53
C LYS A 256 -8.07 14.93 -9.03
N CYS A 257 -7.83 14.76 -10.33
CA CYS A 257 -6.48 14.45 -10.83
C CYS A 257 -6.24 14.95 -12.26
N ARG A 258 -5.00 15.36 -12.53
CA ARG A 258 -4.53 15.66 -13.89
C ARG A 258 -3.29 14.84 -14.18
N VAL A 259 -3.17 14.28 -15.37
CA VAL A 259 -1.98 13.55 -15.80
C VAL A 259 -1.31 14.32 -16.91
N TYR A 260 -0.04 14.63 -16.70
CA TYR A 260 0.84 15.24 -17.69
C TYR A 260 1.79 14.19 -18.24
N LYS A 261 2.16 14.31 -19.51
CA LYS A 261 3.17 13.49 -20.17
C LYS A 261 4.41 14.34 -20.43
N LEU A 262 5.55 13.96 -19.84
CA LEU A 262 6.86 14.48 -20.18
C LEU A 262 7.53 13.55 -21.20
N THR A 263 8.08 14.11 -22.27
CA THR A 263 8.85 13.36 -23.28
C THR A 263 10.18 14.04 -23.54
N LEU A 264 11.27 13.28 -23.42
CA LEU A 264 12.64 13.75 -23.67
C LEU A 264 13.36 12.77 -24.61
N ALA A 265 13.74 13.24 -25.79
CA ALA A 265 14.63 12.48 -26.67
C ALA A 265 16.06 12.43 -26.08
N PRO A 266 16.93 11.51 -26.56
CA PRO A 266 18.33 11.46 -26.12
C PRO A 266 19.04 12.82 -26.21
N GLY A 267 19.69 13.23 -25.12
CA GLY A 267 20.38 14.51 -24.98
C GLY A 267 19.49 15.73 -24.70
N GLU A 268 18.17 15.59 -24.75
CA GLU A 268 17.26 16.71 -24.46
C GLU A 268 17.17 17.00 -22.96
N SER A 269 16.98 18.29 -22.65
CA SER A 269 16.86 18.79 -21.28
C SER A 269 15.68 19.74 -21.14
N VAL A 270 15.06 19.75 -19.95
CA VAL A 270 14.02 20.71 -19.58
C VAL A 270 14.17 21.13 -18.12
N THR A 271 14.02 22.42 -17.85
CA THR A 271 13.86 22.96 -16.49
C THR A 271 12.40 23.30 -16.24
N VAL A 272 11.84 22.83 -15.13
CA VAL A 272 10.43 22.95 -14.80
C VAL A 272 10.22 23.08 -13.29
N THR A 273 9.15 23.80 -12.93
CA THR A 273 8.63 23.86 -11.56
C THR A 273 7.33 23.07 -11.51
N TYR A 274 7.24 22.11 -10.60
CA TYR A 274 6.03 21.36 -10.29
C TYR A 274 5.45 21.90 -8.97
N PRO A 275 4.50 22.84 -8.98
CA PRO A 275 4.01 23.49 -7.76
C PRO A 275 2.93 22.67 -7.04
N PHE A 276 3.00 21.34 -7.12
CA PHE A 276 2.00 20.42 -6.60
C PHE A 276 2.63 19.07 -6.25
N PHE A 277 1.96 18.33 -5.38
CA PHE A 277 2.29 16.93 -5.15
C PHE A 277 1.90 16.08 -6.36
N SER A 278 2.71 15.10 -6.70
CA SER A 278 2.43 14.22 -7.83
C SER A 278 2.90 12.80 -7.62
N LEU A 279 2.20 11.87 -8.27
CA LEU A 279 2.67 10.52 -8.50
C LEU A 279 3.29 10.47 -9.90
N THR A 280 4.55 10.07 -10.01
CA THR A 280 5.19 9.88 -11.32
C THR A 280 5.25 8.41 -11.67
N VAL A 281 4.91 8.05 -12.90
CA VAL A 281 4.96 6.68 -13.44
C VAL A 281 5.80 6.68 -14.72
N VAL A 282 6.85 5.87 -14.75
CA VAL A 282 7.72 5.75 -15.92
C VAL A 282 7.03 4.91 -17.00
N ILE A 283 6.83 5.50 -18.16
CA ILE A 283 6.20 4.84 -19.31
C ILE A 283 7.28 4.31 -20.24
N LYS A 284 8.23 5.14 -20.67
CA LYS A 284 9.41 4.66 -21.40
C LYS A 284 10.65 4.88 -20.52
N PRO A 285 11.36 3.80 -20.12
CA PRO A 285 12.52 3.91 -19.26
C PRO A 285 13.67 4.65 -19.94
N GLY A 286 14.60 5.14 -19.13
CA GLY A 286 15.79 5.86 -19.58
C GLY A 286 16.69 6.22 -18.40
N VAL A 287 17.84 6.81 -18.70
CA VAL A 287 18.78 7.33 -17.70
C VAL A 287 18.62 8.84 -17.64
N ILE A 288 18.08 9.35 -16.54
CA ILE A 288 17.80 10.77 -16.37
C ILE A 288 18.75 11.38 -15.37
N LYS A 289 19.50 12.38 -15.82
CA LYS A 289 20.24 13.28 -14.95
C LYS A 289 19.29 14.36 -14.44
N LYS A 290 19.22 14.53 -13.13
CA LYS A 290 18.39 15.53 -12.46
C LYS A 290 19.27 16.53 -11.72
N GLU A 291 18.92 17.80 -11.82
CA GLU A 291 19.63 18.90 -11.17
C GLU A 291 18.61 19.81 -10.49
N LEU A 292 18.77 19.99 -9.18
CA LEU A 292 18.01 20.95 -8.39
C LEU A 292 18.89 22.13 -8.04
N LYS A 293 18.46 23.34 -8.38
CA LYS A 293 19.12 24.56 -7.94
C LYS A 293 18.68 24.90 -6.52
N GLY A 294 19.60 24.85 -5.56
CA GLY A 294 19.38 25.44 -4.24
C GLY A 294 19.64 26.95 -4.24
N GLY A 295 19.11 27.64 -3.24
CA GLY A 295 19.49 29.03 -2.98
C GLY A 295 20.98 29.14 -2.63
N GLN A 296 21.64 30.22 -3.06
CA GLN A 296 23.08 30.49 -2.82
C GLN A 296 24.07 29.49 -3.45
N GLY A 297 23.73 28.89 -4.60
CA GLY A 297 24.69 28.16 -5.45
C GLY A 297 24.97 26.72 -5.02
N THR A 298 24.25 26.18 -4.03
CA THR A 298 24.28 24.78 -3.64
C THR A 298 23.27 23.98 -4.47
N GLY A 299 23.71 23.47 -5.63
CA GLY A 299 22.88 22.57 -6.44
C GLY A 299 23.08 21.10 -6.02
N ILE A 300 22.03 20.29 -6.12
CA ILE A 300 22.13 18.82 -5.99
C ILE A 300 21.92 18.23 -7.38
N THR A 301 22.86 17.39 -7.80
CA THR A 301 22.81 16.67 -9.07
C THR A 301 22.91 15.18 -8.83
N TRP A 302 22.05 14.40 -9.48
CA TRP A 302 22.09 12.95 -9.42
C TRP A 302 21.60 12.34 -10.73
N GLU A 303 21.90 11.07 -10.95
CA GLU A 303 21.47 10.30 -12.10
C GLU A 303 20.60 9.14 -11.64
N GLU A 304 19.56 8.85 -12.41
CA GLU A 304 18.57 7.83 -12.08
C GLU A 304 18.30 7.00 -13.33
N ALA A 305 18.70 5.73 -13.29
CA ALA A 305 18.27 4.75 -14.29
C ALA A 305 16.87 4.24 -13.89
N SER A 306 15.91 4.41 -14.78
CA SER A 306 14.51 4.04 -14.54
C SER A 306 14.12 2.76 -15.27
N LYS A 307 13.10 2.08 -14.75
CA LYS A 307 12.44 0.92 -15.35
C LYS A 307 10.99 1.21 -15.66
N LEU A 308 10.41 0.42 -16.56
CA LEU A 308 8.99 0.51 -16.91
C LEU A 308 8.11 0.33 -15.67
N GLY A 309 7.21 1.29 -15.45
CA GLY A 309 6.30 1.32 -14.32
C GLY A 309 6.97 1.61 -12.98
N ASP A 310 8.19 2.14 -12.96
CA ASP A 310 8.73 2.73 -11.72
C ASP A 310 7.81 3.87 -11.27
N VAL A 311 7.44 3.85 -9.99
CA VAL A 311 6.50 4.78 -9.39
C VAL A 311 7.17 5.56 -8.27
N HIS A 312 6.95 6.88 -8.23
CA HIS A 312 7.45 7.72 -7.15
C HIS A 312 6.41 8.76 -6.74
N TRP A 313 6.24 8.96 -5.44
CA TRP A 313 5.53 10.12 -4.90
C TRP A 313 6.51 11.29 -4.80
N ARG A 314 6.12 12.46 -5.29
CA ARG A 314 6.96 13.65 -5.39
C ARG A 314 6.27 14.83 -4.72
N GLU A 315 7.05 15.53 -3.91
CA GLU A 315 6.66 16.81 -3.32
C GLU A 315 6.79 17.95 -4.34
N PRO A 316 6.13 19.10 -4.12
CA PRO A 316 6.32 20.28 -4.94
C PRO A 316 7.80 20.66 -5.04
N VAL A 317 8.24 21.02 -6.24
CA VAL A 317 9.65 21.32 -6.51
C VAL A 317 9.81 22.46 -7.50
N THR A 318 10.81 23.30 -7.26
CA THR A 318 11.12 24.48 -8.08
C THR A 318 12.41 24.26 -8.86
N GLU A 319 12.42 24.73 -10.11
CA GLU A 319 13.61 24.73 -10.98
C GLU A 319 14.32 23.37 -11.13
N LEU A 320 13.56 22.27 -11.18
CA LEU A 320 14.11 20.95 -11.46
C LEU A 320 14.50 20.87 -12.94
N THR A 321 15.78 20.66 -13.21
CA THR A 321 16.28 20.35 -14.54
C THR A 321 16.39 18.85 -14.72
N GLN A 322 15.82 18.32 -15.79
CA GLN A 322 15.86 16.91 -16.15
C GLN A 322 16.45 16.78 -17.54
N THR A 323 17.50 15.97 -17.67
CA THR A 323 18.20 15.72 -18.93
C THR A 323 18.21 14.22 -19.19
N ASN A 324 17.75 13.82 -20.38
CA ASN A 324 17.87 12.42 -20.81
C ASN A 324 19.30 12.19 -21.31
N ILE A 325 20.09 11.48 -20.51
CA ILE A 325 21.47 11.10 -20.84
C ILE A 325 21.56 9.66 -21.39
N GLY A 326 20.42 8.99 -21.54
CA GLY A 326 20.32 7.70 -22.20
C GLY A 326 20.33 7.80 -23.72
N ASP A 327 20.17 6.65 -24.38
CA ASP A 327 20.23 6.46 -25.83
C ASP A 327 18.85 6.32 -26.49
N SER A 328 17.78 6.31 -25.69
CA SER A 328 16.39 6.11 -26.13
C SER A 328 15.45 7.19 -25.57
N GLU A 329 14.27 7.34 -26.17
CA GLU A 329 13.26 8.30 -25.72
C GLU A 329 12.74 7.94 -24.33
N PHE A 330 12.80 8.90 -23.41
CA PHE A 330 12.23 8.79 -22.07
C PHE A 330 10.84 9.41 -22.02
N VAL A 331 9.89 8.69 -21.40
CA VAL A 331 8.53 9.17 -21.19
C VAL A 331 8.10 8.94 -19.74
N LEU A 332 7.67 10.02 -19.09
CA LEU A 332 7.20 10.02 -17.71
C LEU A 332 5.78 10.57 -17.66
N TYR A 333 4.87 9.84 -17.02
CA TYR A 333 3.58 10.39 -16.63
C TYR A 333 3.69 11.00 -15.24
N ILE A 334 3.08 12.17 -15.08
CA ILE A 334 3.10 12.96 -13.85
C ILE A 334 1.64 13.22 -13.50
N ALA A 335 1.12 12.48 -12.54
CA ALA A 335 -0.24 12.61 -12.06
C ALA A 335 -0.27 13.59 -10.88
N GLU A 336 -0.80 14.79 -11.11
CA GLU A 336 -1.11 15.78 -10.08
C GLU A 336 -2.35 15.31 -9.30
N TRP A 337 -2.18 15.18 -7.98
CA TRP A 337 -3.28 14.95 -7.04
C TRP A 337 -3.93 16.29 -6.67
N ARG A 338 -5.26 16.40 -6.78
CA ARG A 338 -6.04 17.62 -6.54
C ARG A 338 -7.20 17.43 -5.58
#